data_AF-A0A356QGP0-F1
#
_entry.id   AF-A0A356QGP0-F1
#
_cell.length_a   1.000
_cell.length_b   1.000
_cell.length_c   1.000
_cell.angle_alpha   90.00
_cell.angle_beta   90.00
_cell.angle_gamma   90.00
#
_symmetry.space_group_name_H-M   'P 1'
#
loop_
_entity.id
_entity.type
_entity.pdbx_description
1 polymer ?
#
loop_
_entity_poly.entity_id
_entity_poly.type
_entity_poly.pdbx_seq_one_letter_code
_entity_poly.pdbx_strand_id
1 'polypeptide(L)'
;MNTAPIISKVWSFCTTLRDDGVGYGDYLEQLTYLIFLKMADEYAKPPYNRHVGIPEGYDWASLTRLRGAELEVHYVTLLRKLGEQKGMLGQIFTKAQNKITDPAKLYRLIDMVDGTKWVMLGADVKGDIYEGLLERNAEDTKSGAGQYFTPRALIRAIVECVRPEPGKTIADPACGTGGFFLAAHDFLTNSENYALDKDQKSFLKHSTFFGNEIVAGTRRLCLMNMFLHGI
;
A
#
# COMPACT_ATOMS: atom_id res chain seq x y z
N MET A 1 -5.08 19.19 -3.19
CA MET A 1 -3.82 19.13 -3.98
C MET A 1 -4.09 18.20 -5.16
N ASN A 2 -3.71 18.55 -6.39
CA ASN A 2 -3.99 17.70 -7.54
C ASN A 2 -3.06 16.46 -7.51
N THR A 3 -3.62 15.26 -7.33
CA THR A 3 -2.89 13.99 -7.22
C THR A 3 -2.50 13.40 -8.58
N ALA A 4 -3.14 13.88 -9.65
CA ALA A 4 -2.96 13.40 -11.02
C ALA A 4 -1.50 13.43 -11.52
N PRO A 5 -0.65 14.42 -11.19
CA PRO A 5 0.75 14.43 -11.64
C PRO A 5 1.58 13.28 -11.04
N ILE A 6 1.35 12.93 -9.76
CA ILE A 6 2.07 11.84 -9.09
C ILE A 6 1.60 10.51 -9.67
N ILE A 7 0.28 10.31 -9.79
CA ILE A 7 -0.29 9.10 -10.42
C ILE A 7 0.25 8.94 -11.84
N SER A 8 0.27 10.02 -12.63
CA SER A 8 0.79 10.01 -14.00
C SER A 8 2.29 9.66 -14.04
N LYS A 9 3.11 10.23 -13.14
CA LYS A 9 4.54 9.93 -13.04
C LYS A 9 4.77 8.46 -12.69
N VAL A 10 4.12 7.98 -11.64
CA VAL A 10 4.18 6.57 -11.21
C VAL A 10 3.71 5.64 -12.32
N TRP A 11 2.67 6.02 -13.06
CA TRP A 11 2.16 5.21 -14.17
C TRP A 11 3.07 5.21 -15.39
N SER A 12 3.70 6.34 -15.73
CA SER A 12 4.63 6.41 -16.85
C SER A 12 5.83 5.48 -16.67
N PHE A 13 6.27 5.27 -15.44
CA PHE A 13 7.36 4.34 -15.16
C PHE A 13 6.93 2.88 -15.29
N CYS A 14 5.66 2.57 -14.97
CA CYS A 14 5.08 1.25 -15.20
C CYS A 14 5.13 0.86 -16.68
N THR A 15 4.82 1.79 -17.59
CA THR A 15 4.87 1.50 -19.03
C THR A 15 6.28 1.14 -19.50
N THR A 16 7.31 1.79 -18.96
CA THR A 16 8.70 1.49 -19.29
C THR A 16 9.10 0.08 -18.83
N LEU A 17 8.68 -0.33 -17.62
CA LEU A 17 9.00 -1.66 -17.09
C LEU A 17 8.24 -2.80 -17.79
N ARG A 18 7.06 -2.50 -18.34
CA ARG A 18 6.27 -3.49 -19.08
C ARG A 18 7.00 -3.96 -20.35
N ASP A 19 7.71 -3.07 -21.01
CA ASP A 19 8.47 -3.40 -22.23
C ASP A 19 9.62 -4.38 -21.95
N ASP A 20 10.02 -4.52 -20.68
CA ASP A 20 11.03 -5.49 -20.22
C ASP A 20 10.42 -6.77 -19.61
N GLY A 21 9.12 -6.97 -19.76
CA GLY A 21 8.42 -8.17 -19.29
C GLY A 21 7.98 -8.12 -17.83
N VAL A 22 8.10 -6.97 -17.14
CA VAL A 22 7.54 -6.82 -15.78
C VAL A 22 6.05 -6.52 -15.88
N GLY A 23 5.20 -7.43 -15.36
CA GLY A 23 3.75 -7.23 -15.35
C GLY A 23 3.32 -6.07 -14.45
N TYR A 24 2.11 -5.53 -14.67
CA TYR A 24 1.55 -4.45 -13.84
C TYR A 24 1.44 -4.83 -12.36
N GLY A 25 0.99 -6.06 -12.07
CA GLY A 25 0.91 -6.57 -10.70
C GLY A 25 2.27 -6.65 -10.02
N ASP A 26 3.29 -7.13 -10.73
CA ASP A 26 4.67 -7.19 -10.22
C ASP A 26 5.22 -5.78 -9.97
N TYR A 27 5.00 -4.84 -10.89
CA TYR A 27 5.37 -3.45 -10.72
C TYR A 27 4.72 -2.82 -9.48
N LEU A 28 3.41 -2.99 -9.34
CA LEU A 28 2.66 -2.46 -8.21
C LEU A 28 3.14 -3.06 -6.89
N GLU A 29 3.48 -4.35 -6.87
CA GLU A 29 4.09 -4.98 -5.70
C GLU A 29 5.45 -4.37 -5.35
N GLN A 30 6.33 -4.15 -6.34
CA GLN A 30 7.64 -3.52 -6.11
C GLN A 30 7.49 -2.08 -5.59
N LEU A 31 6.60 -1.31 -6.22
CA LEU A 31 6.30 0.05 -5.80
C LEU A 31 5.76 0.09 -4.36
N THR A 32 4.91 -0.88 -3.99
CA THR A 32 4.36 -1.02 -2.64
C THR A 32 5.46 -1.17 -1.59
N TYR A 33 6.44 -2.05 -1.82
CA TYR A 33 7.59 -2.21 -0.92
C TYR A 33 8.37 -0.91 -0.74
N LEU A 34 8.65 -0.23 -1.85
CA LEU A 34 9.47 0.97 -1.85
C LEU A 34 8.77 2.16 -1.20
N ILE A 35 7.48 2.37 -1.47
CA ILE A 35 6.68 3.41 -0.80
C ILE A 35 6.64 3.14 0.70
N PHE A 36 6.42 1.89 1.12
CA PHE A 36 6.41 1.55 2.54
C PHE A 36 7.75 1.89 3.21
N LEU A 37 8.88 1.49 2.61
CA LEU A 37 10.21 1.78 3.15
C LEU A 37 10.51 3.28 3.20
N LYS A 38 10.14 4.00 2.14
CA LYS A 38 10.27 5.46 2.08
C LYS A 38 9.47 6.13 3.19
N MET A 39 8.22 5.73 3.38
CA MET A 39 7.38 6.27 4.44
C MET A 39 7.90 5.90 5.84
N ALA A 40 8.39 4.69 6.04
CA ALA A 40 9.00 4.29 7.30
C ALA A 40 10.22 5.14 7.66
N ASP A 41 11.07 5.44 6.67
CA ASP A 41 12.21 6.36 6.82
C ASP A 41 11.78 7.80 7.13
N GLU A 42 10.74 8.30 6.47
CA GLU A 42 10.20 9.64 6.74
C GLU A 42 9.55 9.75 8.12
N TYR A 43 8.80 8.73 8.55
CA TYR A 43 8.20 8.68 9.88
C TYR A 43 9.24 8.55 10.99
N ALA A 44 10.37 7.88 10.74
CA ALA A 44 11.45 7.76 11.71
C ALA A 44 12.18 9.08 11.99
N LYS A 45 11.97 10.10 11.14
CA LYS A 45 12.60 11.42 11.26
C LYS A 45 11.70 12.44 11.96
N PRO A 46 12.26 13.55 12.47
CA PRO A 46 11.46 14.66 12.98
C PRO A 46 10.47 15.19 11.93
N PRO A 47 9.25 15.60 12.32
CA PRO A 47 8.75 15.72 13.69
C PRO A 47 8.14 14.43 14.28
N TYR A 48 7.97 13.38 13.49
CA TYR A 48 7.16 12.21 13.87
C TYR A 48 7.90 11.23 14.80
N ASN A 49 9.19 10.97 14.54
CA ASN A 49 10.04 10.07 15.34
C ASN A 49 9.40 8.70 15.65
N ARG A 50 8.66 8.14 14.69
CA ARG A 50 7.95 6.87 14.81
C ARG A 50 8.73 5.77 14.10
N HIS A 51 9.30 4.85 14.88
CA HIS A 51 10.02 3.70 14.37
C HIS A 51 9.06 2.54 14.04
N VAL A 52 9.15 2.04 12.81
CA VAL A 52 8.34 0.91 12.31
C VAL A 52 9.03 -0.45 12.54
N GLY A 53 10.24 -0.44 13.11
CA GLY A 53 11.02 -1.65 13.38
C GLY A 53 11.76 -2.22 12.17
N ILE A 54 12.13 -1.36 11.21
CA ILE A 54 13.01 -1.74 10.12
C ILE A 54 14.40 -2.10 10.70
N PRO A 55 14.96 -3.28 10.41
CA PRO A 55 16.28 -3.66 10.89
C PRO A 55 17.39 -2.72 10.40
N GLU A 56 18.40 -2.50 11.23
CA GLU A 56 19.56 -1.69 10.87
C GLU A 56 20.27 -2.25 9.62
N GLY A 57 20.68 -1.36 8.72
CA GLY A 57 21.31 -1.72 7.45
C GLY A 57 20.34 -2.16 6.35
N TYR A 58 19.03 -2.26 6.64
CA TYR A 58 17.99 -2.65 5.68
C TYR A 58 16.91 -1.56 5.53
N ASP A 59 17.29 -0.31 5.71
CA ASP A 59 16.42 0.88 5.63
C ASP A 59 16.47 1.55 4.25
N TRP A 60 15.69 2.63 4.09
CA TRP A 60 15.67 3.40 2.85
C TRP A 60 17.03 4.01 2.47
N ALA A 61 17.79 4.47 3.48
CA ALA A 61 19.10 5.06 3.27
C ALA A 61 20.11 4.03 2.72
N SER A 62 19.99 2.77 3.12
CA SER A 62 20.82 1.68 2.60
C SER A 62 20.58 1.42 1.11
N LEU A 63 19.34 1.55 0.62
CA LEU A 63 18.99 1.37 -0.80
C LEU A 63 19.50 2.52 -1.66
N THR A 64 19.27 3.77 -1.24
CA THR A 64 19.57 4.97 -2.05
C THR A 64 21.06 5.21 -2.31
N ARG A 65 21.94 4.56 -1.55
CA ARG A 65 23.40 4.67 -1.68
C ARG A 65 24.03 3.68 -2.64
N LEU A 66 23.33 2.60 -3.00
CA LEU A 66 23.86 1.51 -3.82
C LEU A 66 23.47 1.66 -5.29
N ARG A 67 24.26 1.07 -6.19
CA ARG A 67 24.01 1.06 -7.64
C ARG A 67 24.37 -0.31 -8.22
N GLY A 68 23.89 -0.58 -9.44
CA GLY A 68 24.28 -1.78 -10.19
C GLY A 68 23.96 -3.09 -9.45
N ALA A 69 24.82 -4.10 -9.63
CA ALA A 69 24.61 -5.42 -9.03
C ALA A 69 24.54 -5.39 -7.50
N GLU A 70 25.27 -4.49 -6.84
CA GLU A 70 25.22 -4.34 -5.37
C GLU A 70 23.83 -3.93 -4.90
N LEU A 71 23.17 -3.02 -5.62
CA LEU A 71 21.80 -2.61 -5.33
C LEU A 71 20.82 -3.77 -5.44
N GLU A 72 20.94 -4.57 -6.50
CA GLU A 72 20.06 -5.72 -6.72
C GLU A 72 20.21 -6.77 -5.61
N VAL A 73 21.46 -7.15 -5.29
CA VAL A 73 21.77 -8.12 -4.22
C VAL A 73 21.27 -7.61 -2.87
N HIS A 74 21.47 -6.32 -2.59
CA HIS A 74 21.00 -5.70 -1.36
C HIS A 74 19.48 -5.69 -1.27
N TYR A 75 18.79 -5.29 -2.34
CA TYR A 75 17.33 -5.26 -2.37
C TYR A 75 16.71 -6.65 -2.15
N VAL A 76 17.23 -7.69 -2.81
CA VAL A 76 16.79 -9.08 -2.57
C VAL A 76 16.99 -9.49 -1.10
N THR A 77 18.15 -9.16 -0.53
CA THR A 77 18.46 -9.48 0.86
C THR A 77 17.55 -8.73 1.83
N LEU A 78 17.30 -7.45 1.55
CA LEU A 78 16.41 -6.58 2.31
C LEU A 78 14.99 -7.13 2.33
N LEU A 79 14.40 -7.46 1.17
CA LEU A 79 13.05 -8.01 1.10
C LEU A 79 12.90 -9.29 1.94
N ARG A 80 13.90 -10.18 1.88
CA ARG A 80 13.94 -11.40 2.71
C ARG A 80 14.00 -11.05 4.20
N LYS A 81 14.88 -10.15 4.61
CA LYS A 81 15.07 -9.76 6.02
C LYS A 81 13.83 -9.09 6.61
N LEU A 82 13.11 -8.31 5.83
CA LEU A 82 11.83 -7.72 6.24
C LEU A 82 10.73 -8.77 6.33
N GLY A 83 10.72 -9.75 5.42
CA GLY A 83 9.78 -10.89 5.46
C GLY A 83 9.97 -11.81 6.66
N GLU A 84 11.14 -11.82 7.29
CA GLU A 84 11.45 -12.56 8.53
C GLU A 84 10.94 -11.84 9.80
N GLN A 85 10.49 -10.59 9.70
CA GLN A 85 10.04 -9.82 10.86
C GLN A 85 8.66 -10.27 11.36
N LYS A 86 8.30 -9.84 12.58
CA LYS A 86 6.98 -10.09 13.17
C LYS A 86 6.00 -8.95 12.89
N GLY A 87 4.71 -9.20 13.13
CA GLY A 87 3.67 -8.19 13.04
C GLY A 87 3.42 -7.70 11.60
N MET A 88 2.95 -6.46 11.47
CA MET A 88 2.57 -5.86 10.19
C MET A 88 3.72 -5.85 9.18
N LEU A 89 4.95 -5.54 9.62
CA LEU A 89 6.12 -5.53 8.74
C LEU A 89 6.36 -6.90 8.10
N GLY A 90 6.40 -7.95 8.92
CA GLY A 90 6.53 -9.32 8.42
C GLY A 90 5.43 -9.69 7.43
N GLN A 91 4.18 -9.33 7.72
CA GLN A 91 3.04 -9.60 6.85
C GLN A 91 3.15 -8.85 5.50
N ILE A 92 3.56 -7.58 5.51
CA ILE A 92 3.77 -6.77 4.30
C ILE A 92 4.94 -7.29 3.47
N PHE A 93 5.93 -7.99 4.04
CA PHE A 93 7.09 -8.52 3.29
C PHE A 93 7.12 -10.06 3.21
N THR A 94 6.06 -10.74 3.63
CA THR A 94 5.97 -12.20 3.59
C THR A 94 6.17 -12.70 2.16
N LYS A 95 7.15 -13.58 1.94
CA LYS A 95 7.53 -14.13 0.63
C LYS A 95 7.78 -13.04 -0.44
N ALA A 96 8.22 -11.86 -0.04
CA ALA A 96 8.56 -10.79 -0.98
C ALA A 96 9.71 -11.22 -1.89
N GLN A 97 9.60 -10.89 -3.17
CA GLN A 97 10.61 -11.17 -4.19
C GLN A 97 10.85 -9.93 -5.02
N ASN A 98 12.10 -9.75 -5.47
CA ASN A 98 12.39 -8.77 -6.49
C ASN A 98 11.87 -9.27 -7.85
N LYS A 99 11.12 -8.43 -8.56
CA LYS A 99 10.63 -8.68 -9.92
C LYS A 99 11.29 -7.78 -10.96
N ILE A 100 12.11 -6.81 -10.54
CA ILE A 100 12.85 -5.90 -11.41
C ILE A 100 14.31 -6.35 -11.39
N THR A 101 14.68 -7.20 -12.34
CA THR A 101 16.03 -7.78 -12.46
C THR A 101 17.03 -6.83 -13.11
N ASP A 102 16.57 -5.75 -13.76
CA ASP A 102 17.46 -4.71 -14.31
C ASP A 102 17.83 -3.69 -13.22
N PRO A 103 19.10 -3.63 -12.78
CA PRO A 103 19.49 -2.75 -11.68
C PRO A 103 19.37 -1.27 -12.00
N ALA A 104 19.51 -0.87 -13.28
CA ALA A 104 19.35 0.52 -13.67
C ALA A 104 17.88 0.97 -13.55
N LYS A 105 16.95 0.06 -13.84
CA LYS A 105 15.52 0.33 -13.71
C LYS A 105 15.05 0.27 -12.27
N LEU A 106 15.56 -0.68 -11.48
CA LEU A 106 15.34 -0.70 -10.02
C LEU A 106 15.81 0.61 -9.39
N TYR A 107 17.01 1.08 -9.77
CA TYR A 107 17.52 2.37 -9.30
C TYR A 107 16.60 3.54 -9.68
N ARG A 108 16.17 3.62 -10.94
CA ARG A 108 15.25 4.68 -11.39
C ARG A 108 13.91 4.65 -10.63
N LEU A 109 13.40 3.47 -10.30
CA LEU A 109 12.18 3.32 -9.50
C LEU A 109 12.39 3.86 -8.08
N ILE A 110 13.52 3.50 -7.45
CA ILE A 110 13.90 4.00 -6.12
C ILE A 110 14.05 5.52 -6.14
N ASP A 111 14.74 6.07 -7.13
CA ASP A 111 14.95 7.52 -7.30
C ASP A 111 13.62 8.28 -7.50
N MET A 112 12.70 7.70 -8.29
CA MET A 112 11.35 8.25 -8.48
C MET A 112 10.57 8.33 -7.15
N VAL A 113 10.62 7.27 -6.34
CA VAL A 113 9.96 7.22 -5.03
C VAL A 113 10.63 8.17 -4.05
N ASP A 114 11.97 8.29 -4.09
CA ASP A 114 12.74 9.17 -3.20
C ASP A 114 12.42 10.65 -3.41
N GLY A 115 12.20 11.06 -4.66
CA GLY A 115 11.86 12.42 -5.04
C GLY A 115 10.47 12.91 -4.57
N THR A 116 9.70 12.06 -3.90
CA THR A 116 8.37 12.41 -3.36
C THR A 116 8.38 12.35 -1.84
N LYS A 117 7.83 13.39 -1.18
CA LYS A 117 7.63 13.43 0.28
C LYS A 117 6.27 12.84 0.64
N TRP A 118 6.21 11.54 0.87
CA TRP A 118 4.96 10.80 1.05
C TRP A 118 4.26 11.13 2.36
N VAL A 119 5.00 11.25 3.46
CA VAL A 119 4.41 11.56 4.77
C VAL A 119 3.78 12.96 4.80
N MET A 120 4.31 13.91 4.03
CA MET A 120 3.77 15.28 3.89
C MET A 120 2.45 15.35 3.13
N LEU A 121 2.11 14.31 2.35
CA LEU A 121 0.80 14.19 1.73
C LEU A 121 -0.26 13.89 2.80
N GLY A 122 -1.49 14.38 2.62
CA GLY A 122 -2.62 13.95 3.46
C GLY A 122 -2.85 12.43 3.34
N ALA A 123 -3.45 11.81 4.36
CA ALA A 123 -3.82 10.38 4.31
C ALA A 123 -4.72 10.11 3.09
N ASP A 124 -5.75 10.94 2.88
CA ASP A 124 -6.65 10.88 1.73
C ASP A 124 -5.89 10.92 0.40
N VAL A 125 -4.92 11.84 0.28
CA VAL A 125 -4.11 11.98 -0.94
C VAL A 125 -3.26 10.73 -1.22
N LYS A 126 -2.64 10.15 -0.19
CA LYS A 126 -1.85 8.91 -0.33
C LYS A 126 -2.73 7.73 -0.71
N GLY A 127 -3.87 7.61 -0.03
CA GLY A 127 -4.88 6.61 -0.27
C GLY A 127 -5.39 6.66 -1.71
N ASP A 128 -5.82 7.83 -2.16
CA ASP A 128 -6.31 8.08 -3.52
C ASP A 128 -5.28 7.73 -4.60
N ILE A 129 -4.00 8.07 -4.38
CA ILE A 129 -2.92 7.72 -5.31
C ILE A 129 -2.81 6.20 -5.43
N TYR A 130 -2.81 5.48 -4.30
CA TYR A 130 -2.65 4.04 -4.28
C TYR A 130 -3.88 3.31 -4.83
N GLU A 131 -5.08 3.79 -4.50
CA GLU A 131 -6.35 3.30 -5.03
C GLU A 131 -6.44 3.47 -6.55
N GLY A 132 -6.02 4.62 -7.07
CA GLY A 132 -5.96 4.85 -8.52
C GLY A 132 -4.99 3.90 -9.23
N LEU A 133 -3.91 3.48 -8.57
CA LEU A 133 -2.99 2.46 -9.12
C LEU A 133 -3.61 1.06 -9.09
N LEU A 134 -4.34 0.71 -8.02
CA LEU A 134 -5.05 -0.56 -7.90
C LEU A 134 -6.16 -0.68 -8.94
N GLU A 135 -6.96 0.37 -9.14
CA GLU A 135 -8.04 0.41 -10.12
C GLU A 135 -7.51 0.25 -11.53
N ARG A 136 -6.47 0.99 -11.91
CA ARG A 136 -5.84 0.84 -13.24
C ARG A 136 -5.24 -0.55 -13.47
N ASN A 137 -4.65 -1.15 -12.44
CA ASN A 137 -4.14 -2.52 -12.55
C ASN A 137 -5.30 -3.53 -12.72
N ALA A 138 -6.43 -3.31 -12.06
CA ALA A 138 -7.61 -4.16 -12.18
C ALA A 138 -8.31 -4.04 -13.55
N GLU A 139 -8.29 -2.85 -14.16
CA GLU A 139 -8.83 -2.60 -15.51
C GLU A 139 -8.00 -3.28 -16.63
N ASP A 140 -6.72 -3.59 -16.37
CA ASP A 140 -5.92 -4.35 -17.33
C ASP A 140 -6.36 -5.80 -17.38
N THR A 141 -7.26 -6.11 -18.31
CA THR A 141 -7.81 -7.45 -18.56
C THR A 141 -6.74 -8.51 -18.85
N LYS A 142 -5.54 -8.13 -19.31
CA LYS A 142 -4.44 -9.08 -19.55
C LYS A 142 -3.76 -9.54 -18.26
N SER A 143 -3.87 -8.76 -17.19
CA SER A 143 -3.22 -9.04 -15.90
C SER A 143 -3.97 -10.07 -15.05
N GLY A 144 -5.27 -10.28 -15.30
CA GLY A 144 -6.15 -11.07 -14.45
C GLY A 144 -6.37 -10.49 -13.05
N ALA A 145 -5.91 -9.25 -12.78
CA ALA A 145 -6.02 -8.61 -11.48
C ALA A 145 -7.45 -8.21 -11.10
N GLY A 146 -8.36 -8.08 -12.09
CA GLY A 146 -9.77 -7.77 -11.87
C GLY A 146 -10.49 -8.76 -10.94
N GLN A 147 -10.01 -10.00 -10.79
CA GLN A 147 -10.60 -10.97 -9.86
C GLN A 147 -10.45 -10.57 -8.37
N TYR A 148 -9.51 -9.67 -8.05
CA TYR A 148 -9.21 -9.20 -6.69
C TYR A 148 -9.75 -7.80 -6.39
N PHE A 149 -10.48 -7.21 -7.34
CA PHE A 149 -10.98 -5.85 -7.27
C PHE A 149 -12.49 -5.82 -7.48
N THR A 150 -13.17 -4.94 -6.75
CA THR A 150 -14.60 -4.67 -6.91
C THR A 150 -14.77 -3.17 -7.19
N PRO A 151 -15.57 -2.78 -8.20
CA PRO A 151 -15.79 -1.38 -8.54
C PRO A 151 -16.22 -0.56 -7.32
N ARG A 152 -15.58 0.59 -7.10
CA ARG A 152 -15.82 1.40 -5.89
C ARG A 152 -17.24 1.92 -5.78
N ALA A 153 -17.88 2.22 -6.91
CA ALA A 153 -19.28 2.61 -6.95
C ALA A 153 -20.21 1.51 -6.40
N LEU A 154 -19.93 0.24 -6.73
CA LEU A 154 -20.70 -0.90 -6.24
C LEU A 154 -20.47 -1.11 -4.74
N ILE A 155 -19.22 -1.06 -4.28
CA ILE A 155 -18.89 -1.19 -2.86
C ILE A 155 -19.61 -0.11 -2.03
N ARG A 156 -19.53 1.17 -2.45
CA ARG A 156 -20.21 2.27 -1.76
C ARG A 156 -21.71 2.05 -1.68
N ALA A 157 -22.36 1.66 -2.79
CA ALA A 157 -23.79 1.37 -2.79
C ALA A 157 -24.15 0.25 -1.80
N ILE A 158 -23.34 -0.80 -1.71
CA ILE A 158 -23.56 -1.89 -0.73
C ILE A 158 -23.40 -1.37 0.70
N VAL A 159 -22.35 -0.60 0.99
CA VAL A 159 -22.11 -0.05 2.34
C VAL A 159 -23.23 0.91 2.77
N GLU A 160 -23.71 1.76 1.85
CA GLU A 160 -24.85 2.66 2.09
C GLU A 160 -26.14 1.89 2.42
N CYS A 161 -26.37 0.74 1.81
CA CYS A 161 -27.50 -0.13 2.14
C CYS A 161 -27.30 -0.87 3.48
N VAL A 162 -26.09 -1.34 3.76
CA VAL A 162 -25.75 -2.07 4.99
C VAL A 162 -25.77 -1.15 6.22
N ARG A 163 -25.37 0.12 6.05
CA ARG A 163 -25.26 1.14 7.10
C ARG A 163 -24.53 0.62 8.35
N PRO A 164 -23.22 0.33 8.27
CA PRO A 164 -22.47 -0.13 9.44
C PRO A 164 -22.59 0.88 10.59
N GLU A 165 -22.57 0.39 11.83
CA GLU A 165 -22.71 1.20 13.04
C GLU A 165 -21.40 1.22 13.86
N PRO A 166 -21.11 2.33 14.57
CA PRO A 166 -19.98 2.40 15.48
C PRO A 166 -20.02 1.31 16.56
N GLY A 167 -18.84 0.80 16.94
CA GLY A 167 -18.74 -0.24 17.98
C GLY A 167 -19.08 -1.66 17.50
N LYS A 168 -19.43 -1.86 16.22
CA LYS A 168 -19.62 -3.19 15.63
C LYS A 168 -18.39 -3.65 14.85
N THR A 169 -18.22 -4.97 14.78
CA THR A 169 -17.17 -5.63 14.00
C THR A 169 -17.65 -5.88 12.56
N ILE A 170 -16.75 -5.74 11.60
CA ILE A 170 -16.98 -5.95 10.17
C ILE A 170 -15.98 -6.99 9.68
N ALA A 171 -16.48 -8.03 9.01
CA ALA A 171 -15.67 -9.09 8.46
C ALA A 171 -15.81 -9.16 6.93
N ASP A 172 -14.69 -9.25 6.23
CA ASP A 172 -14.63 -9.57 4.80
C ASP A 172 -13.76 -10.82 4.58
N PRO A 173 -14.36 -12.00 4.33
CA PRO A 173 -13.63 -13.27 4.23
C PRO A 173 -12.83 -13.42 2.91
N ALA A 174 -13.01 -12.50 1.96
CA ALA A 174 -12.34 -12.47 0.67
C ALA A 174 -11.98 -11.02 0.31
N CYS A 175 -11.20 -10.38 1.18
CA CYS A 175 -11.10 -8.92 1.21
C CYS A 175 -10.38 -8.30 0.01
N GLY A 176 -9.71 -9.08 -0.82
CA GLY A 176 -9.02 -8.58 -2.01
C GLY A 176 -8.07 -7.44 -1.64
N THR A 177 -8.27 -6.27 -2.23
CA THR A 177 -7.50 -5.04 -1.95
C THR A 177 -8.01 -4.22 -0.75
N GLY A 178 -9.02 -4.69 -0.03
CA GLY A 178 -9.59 -4.04 1.17
C GLY A 178 -10.65 -2.99 0.88
N GLY A 179 -11.24 -2.97 -0.32
CA GLY A 179 -12.17 -1.91 -0.74
C GLY A 179 -13.41 -1.75 0.16
N PHE A 180 -13.96 -2.86 0.68
CA PHE A 180 -15.08 -2.79 1.64
C PHE A 180 -14.69 -2.18 2.98
N PHE A 181 -13.47 -2.42 3.46
CA PHE A 181 -12.99 -1.81 4.70
C PHE A 181 -12.82 -0.30 4.56
N LEU A 182 -12.26 0.18 3.44
CA LEU A 182 -12.16 1.61 3.16
C LEU A 182 -13.54 2.28 3.15
N ALA A 183 -14.46 1.76 2.35
CA ALA A 183 -15.79 2.36 2.24
C ALA A 183 -16.58 2.31 3.55
N ALA A 184 -16.44 1.23 4.33
CA ALA A 184 -17.06 1.15 5.66
C ALA A 184 -16.42 2.13 6.65
N HIS A 185 -15.10 2.29 6.62
CA HIS A 185 -14.39 3.30 7.43
C HIS A 185 -14.84 4.71 7.07
N ASP A 186 -14.93 5.05 5.78
CA ASP A 186 -15.38 6.35 5.30
C ASP A 186 -16.83 6.61 5.72
N PHE A 187 -17.71 5.61 5.59
CA PHE A 187 -19.10 5.73 6.04
C PHE A 187 -19.20 6.01 7.55
N LEU A 188 -18.40 5.31 8.36
CA LEU A 188 -18.39 5.46 9.82
C LEU A 188 -17.76 6.77 10.29
N THR A 189 -16.81 7.33 9.53
CA THR A 189 -16.11 8.58 9.87
C THR A 189 -16.74 9.83 9.27
N ASN A 190 -17.68 9.68 8.32
CA ASN A 190 -18.47 10.79 7.81
C ASN A 190 -19.38 11.37 8.91
N SER A 191 -19.19 12.66 9.21
CA SER A 191 -19.97 13.40 10.21
C SER A 191 -21.46 13.54 9.89
N GLU A 192 -21.85 13.37 8.62
CA GLU A 192 -23.26 13.34 8.21
C GLU A 192 -23.96 12.04 8.64
N ASN A 193 -23.21 10.95 8.81
CA ASN A 193 -23.71 9.66 9.26
C ASN A 193 -23.63 9.52 10.78
N TYR A 194 -22.44 9.77 11.35
CA TYR A 194 -22.19 9.60 12.79
C TYR A 194 -21.19 10.63 13.34
N ALA A 195 -21.40 11.02 14.60
CA ALA A 195 -20.42 11.75 15.39
C ALA A 195 -19.76 10.79 16.39
N LEU A 196 -18.57 10.27 16.04
CA LEU A 196 -17.88 9.27 16.87
C LEU A 196 -17.29 9.89 18.15
N ASP A 197 -17.59 9.27 19.28
CA ASP A 197 -16.91 9.57 20.55
C ASP A 197 -15.48 9.00 20.59
N LYS A 198 -14.76 9.25 21.68
CA LYS A 198 -13.36 8.82 21.83
C LYS A 198 -13.21 7.29 21.84
N ASP A 199 -14.14 6.58 22.48
CA ASP A 199 -14.07 5.14 22.66
C ASP A 199 -14.45 4.44 21.35
N GLN A 200 -15.45 4.95 20.62
CA GLN A 200 -15.82 4.52 19.29
C GLN A 200 -14.69 4.74 18.28
N LYS A 201 -13.97 5.87 18.34
CA LYS A 201 -12.77 6.10 17.52
C LYS A 201 -11.66 5.09 17.82
N SER A 202 -11.46 4.78 19.10
CA SER A 202 -10.49 3.75 19.50
C SER A 202 -10.90 2.36 19.02
N PHE A 203 -12.18 2.02 19.12
CA PHE A 203 -12.73 0.75 18.63
C PHE A 203 -12.60 0.64 17.12
N LEU A 204 -12.95 1.68 16.37
CA LEU A 204 -12.81 1.73 14.91
C LEU A 204 -11.38 1.43 14.48
N LYS A 205 -10.39 2.03 15.17
CA LYS A 205 -8.98 1.90 14.84
C LYS A 205 -8.38 0.53 15.16
N HIS A 206 -8.91 -0.19 16.14
CA HIS A 206 -8.22 -1.35 16.71
C HIS A 206 -9.04 -2.64 16.72
N SER A 207 -10.34 -2.58 16.48
CA SER A 207 -11.24 -3.70 16.74
C SER A 207 -12.39 -3.86 15.74
N THR A 208 -12.52 -2.98 14.74
CA THR A 208 -13.62 -3.06 13.78
C THR A 208 -13.37 -4.05 12.65
N PHE A 209 -12.22 -4.03 11.99
CA PHE A 209 -12.04 -4.75 10.72
C PHE A 209 -11.33 -6.10 10.85
N PHE A 210 -11.90 -7.12 10.21
CA PHE A 210 -11.33 -8.48 10.14
C PHE A 210 -11.39 -8.99 8.70
N GLY A 211 -10.24 -9.35 8.13
CA GLY A 211 -10.15 -9.75 6.73
C GLY A 211 -9.40 -11.06 6.52
N ASN A 212 -9.80 -11.79 5.48
CA ASN A 212 -9.04 -12.91 4.95
C ASN A 212 -8.81 -12.77 3.45
N GLU A 213 -7.59 -13.06 3.01
CA GLU A 213 -7.18 -13.10 1.61
C GLU A 213 -6.13 -14.20 1.46
N ILE A 214 -6.38 -15.12 0.53
CA ILE A 214 -5.58 -16.33 0.35
C ILE A 214 -4.29 -16.06 -0.43
N VAL A 215 -4.33 -15.10 -1.36
CA VAL A 215 -3.20 -14.73 -2.21
C VAL A 215 -2.32 -13.75 -1.45
N ALA A 216 -1.09 -14.17 -1.16
CA ALA A 216 -0.14 -13.38 -0.38
C ALA A 216 0.11 -11.97 -0.98
N GLY A 217 0.23 -11.86 -2.30
CA GLY A 217 0.40 -10.59 -3.00
C GLY A 217 -0.81 -9.67 -2.80
N THR A 218 -2.02 -10.17 -3.03
CA THR A 218 -3.26 -9.41 -2.83
C THR A 218 -3.44 -8.97 -1.37
N ARG A 219 -3.17 -9.87 -0.42
CA ARG A 219 -3.19 -9.55 1.02
C ARG A 219 -2.22 -8.42 1.35
N ARG A 220 -1.05 -8.42 0.72
CA ARG A 220 -0.05 -7.35 0.88
C ARG A 220 -0.59 -6.01 0.40
N LEU A 221 -1.23 -5.99 -0.77
CA LEU A 221 -1.84 -4.78 -1.31
C LEU A 221 -2.93 -4.26 -0.37
N CYS A 222 -3.76 -5.13 0.20
CA CYS A 222 -4.77 -4.78 1.21
C CYS A 222 -4.15 -4.15 2.46
N LEU A 223 -3.14 -4.80 3.06
CA LEU A 223 -2.46 -4.27 4.25
C LEU A 223 -1.83 -2.90 3.99
N MET A 224 -1.19 -2.73 2.83
CA MET A 224 -0.65 -1.44 2.43
C MET A 224 -1.76 -0.41 2.25
N ASN A 225 -2.87 -0.80 1.64
CA ASN A 225 -4.00 0.09 1.41
C ASN A 225 -4.57 0.61 2.74
N MET A 226 -4.80 -0.27 3.71
CA MET A 226 -5.24 0.10 5.06
C MET A 226 -4.24 1.05 5.72
N PHE A 227 -2.95 0.70 5.66
CA PHE A 227 -1.88 1.51 6.26
C PHE A 227 -1.83 2.94 5.68
N LEU A 228 -1.99 3.10 4.37
CA LEU A 228 -1.98 4.40 3.69
C LEU A 228 -3.20 5.26 4.04
N HIS A 229 -4.35 4.62 4.29
CA HIS A 229 -5.57 5.28 4.75
C HIS A 229 -5.62 5.47 6.28
N GLY A 230 -4.59 5.01 7.01
CA GLY A 230 -4.48 5.18 8.45
C GLY A 230 -5.33 4.20 9.28
N ILE A 231 -5.72 3.07 8.69
CA ILE A 231 -6.49 1.97 9.29
C ILE A 231 -5.55 0.91 9.86
#